data_AF-W8Y3J7-F1
#
_entry.id   AF-W8Y3J7-F1
#
_cell.length_a   1.000
_cell.length_b   1.000
_cell.length_c   1.000
_cell.angle_alpha   90.00
_cell.angle_beta   90.00
_cell.angle_gamma   90.00
#
_symmetry.space_group_name_H-M   'P 1'
#
loop_
_entity.id
_entity.type
_entity.pdbx_description
1 polymer ?
#
loop_
_entity_poly.entity_id
_entity_poly.type
_entity_poly.pdbx_seq_one_letter_code
_entity_poly.pdbx_strand_id
1 'polypeptide(L)'
;MDNKVWWHARGNTASNIIRGMHKDETIDIYEKLPANIVLLRATVPQVWADYRDKTVNVFKEKTDSIVKVIPDTTHMLHWDKPEIVIAEIKNNWS
;
A
#
# COMPACT_ATOMS: atom_id res chain seq x y z
N MET A 1 -4.58 15.95 -26.73
CA MET A 1 -4.72 15.92 -25.26
C MET A 1 -3.43 15.31 -24.72
N ASP A 2 -2.64 16.07 -23.97
CA ASP A 2 -1.23 15.74 -23.63
C ASP A 2 -1.04 14.63 -22.58
N ASN A 3 -1.92 13.64 -22.48
CA ASN A 3 -1.85 12.55 -21.47
C ASN A 3 -1.62 13.01 -20.01
N LYS A 4 -1.98 14.27 -19.68
CA LYS A 4 -1.83 14.81 -18.33
C LYS A 4 -3.06 14.43 -17.50
N VAL A 5 -2.85 13.67 -16.44
CA VAL A 5 -3.88 13.37 -15.43
C VAL A 5 -3.88 14.49 -14.39
N TRP A 6 -4.99 15.19 -14.27
CA TRP A 6 -5.18 16.27 -13.30
C TRP A 6 -5.99 15.74 -12.11
N TRP A 7 -5.33 15.53 -10.99
CA TRP A 7 -6.00 15.18 -9.73
C TRP A 7 -6.45 16.46 -9.04
N HIS A 8 -7.76 16.62 -8.85
CA HIS A 8 -8.32 17.78 -8.14
C HIS A 8 -8.57 17.44 -6.67
N ALA A 9 -7.88 18.12 -5.76
CA ALA A 9 -8.08 18.01 -4.32
C ALA A 9 -8.17 19.40 -3.69
N ARG A 10 -8.91 19.54 -2.58
CA ARG A 10 -8.92 20.78 -1.80
C ARG A 10 -7.52 21.02 -1.22
N GLY A 11 -7.14 22.29 -1.05
CA GLY A 11 -5.81 22.66 -0.52
C GLY A 11 -5.45 21.95 0.80
N ASN A 12 -6.42 21.80 1.70
CA ASN A 12 -6.23 21.06 2.97
C ASN A 12 -5.91 19.57 2.72
N THR A 13 -6.61 18.92 1.79
CA THR A 13 -6.37 17.51 1.44
C THR A 13 -4.98 17.33 0.85
N ALA A 14 -4.61 18.16 -0.13
CA ALA A 14 -3.29 18.10 -0.76
C ALA A 14 -2.16 18.33 0.25
N SER A 15 -2.32 19.35 1.12
CA SER A 15 -1.35 19.66 2.17
C SER A 15 -1.14 18.49 3.14
N ASN A 16 -2.23 17.85 3.59
CA ASN A 16 -2.14 16.70 4.50
C ASN A 16 -1.52 15.47 3.83
N ILE A 17 -1.79 15.21 2.54
CA ILE A 17 -1.13 14.11 1.80
C ILE A 17 0.37 14.36 1.70
N ILE A 18 0.79 15.57 1.31
CA ILE A 18 2.21 15.92 1.19
C ILE A 18 2.89 15.82 2.56
N ARG A 19 2.24 16.30 3.63
CA ARG A 19 2.77 16.16 4.99
C ARG A 19 2.90 14.70 5.39
N GLY A 20 1.89 13.87 5.12
CA GLY A 20 1.92 12.43 5.35
C GLY A 20 3.08 11.75 4.62
N MET A 21 3.34 12.12 3.38
CA MET A 21 4.43 11.53 2.59
C MET A 21 5.83 12.01 3.02
N HIS A 22 5.94 13.21 3.60
CA HIS A 22 7.23 13.85 3.86
C HIS A 22 7.64 13.93 5.34
N LYS A 23 6.68 13.98 6.26
CA LYS A 23 6.93 14.26 7.68
C LYS A 23 6.31 13.23 8.63
N ASP A 24 5.18 12.63 8.25
CA ASP A 24 4.45 11.71 9.14
C ASP A 24 4.64 10.27 8.63
N GLU A 25 5.74 9.61 9.04
CA GLU A 25 6.05 8.26 8.57
C GLU A 25 5.01 7.24 9.03
N THR A 26 4.67 6.28 8.16
CA THR A 26 3.64 5.26 8.48
C THR A 26 4.05 4.36 9.65
N ILE A 27 5.35 4.24 9.92
CA ILE A 27 5.90 3.44 11.02
C ILE A 27 5.40 3.92 12.40
N ASP A 28 5.09 5.21 12.54
CA ASP A 28 4.68 5.85 13.81
C ASP A 28 3.31 5.38 14.31
N ILE A 29 2.55 4.70 13.45
CA ILE A 29 1.22 4.18 13.78
C ILE A 29 1.15 2.65 13.81
N TYR A 30 2.21 1.92 13.42
CA TYR A 30 2.17 0.46 13.30
C TYR A 30 1.75 -0.24 14.59
N GLU A 31 2.28 0.18 15.73
CA GLU A 31 1.93 -0.39 17.04
C GLU A 31 0.51 -0.04 17.51
N LYS A 32 -0.16 0.89 16.82
CA LYS A 32 -1.55 1.29 17.07
C LYS A 32 -2.54 0.64 16.10
N LEU A 33 -2.04 -0.06 15.08
CA LEU A 33 -2.87 -0.73 14.10
C LEU A 33 -3.57 -1.95 14.74
N PRO A 34 -4.78 -2.30 14.29
CA PRO A 34 -5.43 -3.52 14.72
C PRO A 34 -4.63 -4.75 14.29
N ALA A 35 -4.76 -5.84 15.04
CA ALA A 35 -4.25 -7.15 14.63
C ALA A 35 -4.96 -7.65 13.34
N ASN A 36 -4.37 -8.65 12.69
CA ASN A 36 -4.92 -9.34 11.51
C ASN A 36 -5.00 -8.49 10.22
N ILE A 37 -4.04 -7.59 10.01
CA ILE A 37 -3.94 -6.89 8.72
C ILE A 37 -3.32 -7.82 7.68
N VAL A 38 -3.91 -7.82 6.48
CA VAL A 38 -3.34 -8.46 5.29
C VAL A 38 -2.86 -7.38 4.34
N LEU A 39 -1.55 -7.31 4.12
CA LEU A 39 -0.93 -6.41 3.15
C LEU A 39 -0.66 -7.14 1.84
N LEU A 40 -1.25 -6.65 0.74
CA LEU A 40 -0.95 -7.14 -0.61
C LEU A 40 0.14 -6.27 -1.23
N ARG A 41 1.28 -6.87 -1.59
CA ARG A 41 2.47 -6.16 -2.09
C ARG A 41 2.68 -6.43 -3.58
N ALA A 42 2.67 -5.36 -4.37
CA ALA A 42 3.03 -5.36 -5.79
C ALA A 42 4.53 -5.57 -6.06
N THR A 43 4.87 -6.06 -7.26
CA THR A 43 6.26 -6.30 -7.69
C THR A 43 6.77 -5.34 -8.76
N VAL A 44 5.90 -4.57 -9.42
CA VAL A 44 6.26 -3.66 -10.53
C VAL A 44 6.18 -2.18 -10.09
N PRO A 45 7.13 -1.32 -10.50
CA PRO A 45 8.36 -1.65 -11.22
C PRO A 45 9.42 -2.27 -10.29
N GLN A 46 10.27 -3.13 -10.85
CA GLN A 46 11.27 -3.91 -10.10
C GLN A 46 12.36 -3.05 -9.47
N VAL A 47 12.61 -1.85 -10.00
CA VAL A 47 13.60 -0.89 -9.44
C VAL A 47 13.32 -0.55 -7.97
N TRP A 48 12.07 -0.71 -7.51
CA TRP A 48 11.67 -0.45 -6.13
C TRP A 48 11.61 -1.72 -5.27
N ALA A 49 12.07 -2.88 -5.76
CA ALA A 49 11.97 -4.15 -5.04
C ALA A 49 12.65 -4.06 -3.67
N ASP A 50 13.93 -3.69 -3.63
CA ASP A 50 14.72 -3.57 -2.40
C ASP A 50 14.09 -2.62 -1.38
N TYR A 51 13.61 -1.47 -1.84
CA TYR A 51 12.93 -0.50 -0.98
C TYR A 51 11.64 -1.09 -0.40
N ARG A 52 10.81 -1.73 -1.24
CA ARG A 52 9.57 -2.38 -0.78
C ARG A 52 9.84 -3.56 0.15
N ASP A 53 10.90 -4.32 -0.08
CA ASP A 53 11.26 -5.43 0.81
C ASP A 53 11.67 -4.91 2.19
N LYS A 54 12.46 -3.83 2.24
CA LYS A 54 12.80 -3.16 3.51
C LYS A 54 11.56 -2.68 4.26
N THR A 55 10.65 -1.96 3.59
CA THR A 55 9.45 -1.42 4.26
C THR A 55 8.47 -2.51 4.69
N VAL A 56 8.32 -3.57 3.89
CA VAL A 56 7.49 -4.74 4.22
C VAL A 56 8.04 -5.49 5.43
N ASN A 57 9.36 -5.65 5.54
CA ASN A 57 9.95 -6.34 6.69
C ASN A 57 9.71 -5.56 7.99
N VAL A 58 9.91 -4.24 7.97
CA VAL A 58 9.59 -3.37 9.12
C VAL A 58 8.10 -3.45 9.48
N PHE A 59 7.22 -3.46 8.48
CA PHE A 59 5.78 -3.62 8.72
C PHE A 59 5.47 -4.97 9.40
N LYS A 60 6.00 -6.08 8.90
CA LYS A 60 5.82 -7.41 9.50
C LYS A 60 6.29 -7.46 10.95
N GLU A 61 7.50 -6.96 11.22
CA GLU A 61 8.11 -6.96 12.56
C GLU A 61 7.31 -6.15 13.58
N LYS A 62 6.62 -5.09 13.14
CA LYS A 62 5.90 -4.17 14.05
C LYS A 62 4.40 -4.44 14.20
N THR A 63 3.81 -5.26 13.33
CA THR A 63 2.34 -5.40 13.25
C THR A 63 1.86 -6.85 13.30
N ASP A 64 2.76 -7.84 13.38
CA ASP A 64 2.46 -9.27 13.27
C ASP A 64 1.54 -9.63 12.08
N SER A 65 1.55 -8.79 11.04
CA SER A 65 0.60 -8.84 9.94
C SER A 65 1.04 -9.77 8.82
N ILE A 66 0.07 -10.27 8.05
CA ILE A 66 0.31 -11.16 6.92
C ILE A 66 0.65 -10.29 5.70
N VAL A 67 1.72 -10.64 4.99
CA VAL A 67 2.05 -9.98 3.72
C VAL A 67 2.06 -10.99 2.60
N LYS A 68 1.28 -10.71 1.55
CA LYS A 68 1.19 -11.54 0.34
C LYS A 68 1.76 -10.76 -0.83
N VAL A 69 2.81 -11.31 -1.44
CA VAL A 69 3.43 -10.73 -2.64
C VAL A 69 2.60 -11.16 -3.84
N ILE A 70 2.09 -10.20 -4.60
CA ILE A 70 1.31 -10.45 -5.80
C ILE A 70 2.22 -10.15 -7.01
N PRO A 71 2.68 -11.19 -7.73
CA PRO A 71 3.60 -10.99 -8.85
C PRO A 71 2.91 -10.28 -10.01
N ASP A 72 3.70 -9.61 -10.84
CA ASP A 72 3.27 -8.94 -12.07
C ASP A 72 2.14 -7.91 -11.89
N THR A 73 2.12 -7.23 -10.75
CA THR A 73 1.18 -6.14 -10.48
C THR A 73 1.91 -4.84 -10.18
N THR A 74 1.28 -3.74 -10.55
CA THR A 74 1.63 -2.36 -10.21
C THR A 74 0.98 -1.97 -8.88
N HIS A 75 1.09 -0.69 -8.51
CA HIS A 75 0.36 -0.13 -7.37
C HIS A 75 -1.17 -0.33 -7.48
N MET A 76 -1.69 -0.51 -8.69
CA MET A 76 -3.11 -0.70 -8.95
C MET A 76 -3.49 -2.19 -8.96
N LEU A 77 -3.14 -2.94 -7.90
CA LEU A 77 -3.36 -4.39 -7.81
C LEU A 77 -4.81 -4.81 -8.13
N HIS A 78 -5.79 -3.99 -7.72
CA HIS A 78 -7.21 -4.23 -7.95
C HIS A 78 -7.63 -4.10 -9.41
N TRP A 79 -6.82 -3.44 -10.24
CA TRP A 79 -7.00 -3.38 -11.69
C TRP A 79 -6.22 -4.49 -12.39
N ASP A 80 -5.00 -4.77 -11.92
CA ASP A 80 -4.11 -5.76 -12.55
C ASP A 80 -4.60 -7.19 -12.32
N LYS A 81 -5.04 -7.52 -11.10
CA LYS A 81 -5.50 -8.86 -10.66
C LYS A 81 -6.72 -8.77 -9.73
N PRO A 82 -7.86 -8.28 -10.23
CA PRO A 82 -9.07 -8.07 -9.42
C PRO A 82 -9.53 -9.34 -8.69
N GLU A 83 -9.40 -10.50 -9.31
CA GLU A 83 -9.79 -11.79 -8.76
C GLU A 83 -9.03 -12.15 -7.46
N ILE A 84 -7.74 -11.83 -7.38
CA ILE A 84 -6.93 -12.06 -6.19
C ILE A 84 -7.40 -11.13 -5.07
N VAL A 85 -7.55 -9.84 -5.37
CA VAL A 85 -8.00 -8.85 -4.38
C VAL A 85 -9.38 -9.19 -3.84
N ILE A 86 -10.32 -9.57 -4.72
CA ILE A 86 -11.68 -9.98 -4.31
C ILE A 86 -11.64 -11.23 -3.42
N ALA A 87 -10.83 -12.22 -3.75
CA ALA A 87 -10.69 -13.43 -2.94
C ALA A 87 -10.14 -13.10 -1.54
N GLU A 88 -9.12 -12.26 -1.45
CA GLU A 88 -8.56 -11.82 -0.17
C GLU A 88 -9.57 -11.04 0.67
N ILE A 89 -10.35 -10.15 0.05
CA ILE A 89 -11.43 -9.46 0.77
C ILE A 89 -12.42 -10.49 1.33
N LYS A 90 -12.96 -11.39 0.50
CA LYS A 90 -13.95 -12.38 0.95
C LYS A 90 -13.43 -13.30 2.05
N ASN A 91 -12.16 -13.68 2.00
CA ASN A 91 -11.56 -14.59 2.98
C ASN A 91 -11.27 -13.93 4.34
N ASN A 92 -11.15 -12.61 4.38
CA ASN A 92 -10.82 -11.86 5.59
C ASN A 92 -11.95 -10.92 6.06
N TRP A 93 -13.10 -10.94 5.38
CA TRP A 93 -14.29 -10.15 5.72
C TRP A 93 -15.24 -10.98 6.57
N SER A 94 -15.06 -10.90 7.90
CA SER A 94 -15.94 -11.50 8.91
C SER A 94 -16.52 -10.41 9.81
#